data_AF-A0A7X8H0Z9-F1
#
_entry.id   AF-A0A7X8H0Z9-F1
#
_cell.length_a   1.000
_cell.length_b   1.000
_cell.length_c   1.000
_cell.angle_alpha   90.00
_cell.angle_beta   90.00
_cell.angle_gamma   90.00
#
_symmetry.space_group_name_H-M   'P 1'
#
loop_
_entity.id
_entity.type
_entity.pdbx_description
1 polymer ?
#
loop_
_entity_poly.entity_id
_entity_poly.type
_entity_poly.pdbx_seq_one_letter_code
_entity_poly.pdbx_strand_id
1 'polypeptide(L)'
;MKEEVVMEGLVSEIKRFLLSILDAVYTWLSSIQLTTEQIALFSIFVSILIFSLGKRYELRFKKHELKKEQYAKFIKLLESVLMKKQKDSDDGIVELSEELRKEFFDMGSSLLLYGSKKLYKQYVFYREFSENHAAKLSKHYDPNLTLYILAEMLKTMRREVGLNYLSSISDVEILAFFVNDVASNPKSKIASFKARYQLKMVKLEIFIFDQINFVVLKKIYYAIIAPIIGILGLVYKYLILIPIGKTILFINPNAQESLSKIEEKIKNKL
;
A
#
# COMPACT_ATOMS: atom_id res chain seq x y z
N MET A 1 43.33 16.37 31.44
CA MET A 1 44.16 17.58 31.20
C MET A 1 44.27 18.00 29.73
N LYS A 2 44.94 17.27 28.82
CA LYS A 2 45.08 17.75 27.41
C LYS A 2 43.77 17.70 26.60
N GLU A 3 42.91 16.72 26.86
CA GLU A 3 41.59 16.60 26.19
C GLU A 3 40.53 17.56 26.76
N GLU A 4 40.57 17.88 28.06
CA GLU A 4 39.68 18.87 28.68
C GLU A 4 39.91 20.28 28.13
N VAL A 5 41.17 20.68 27.95
CA VAL A 5 41.52 21.99 27.40
C VAL A 5 41.08 22.13 25.94
N VAL A 6 41.11 21.05 25.17
CA VAL A 6 40.63 21.03 23.77
C VAL A 6 39.10 21.10 23.72
N MET A 7 38.40 20.40 24.62
CA MET A 7 36.94 20.48 24.74
C MET A 7 36.46 21.86 25.21
N GLU A 8 37.13 22.49 26.18
CA GLU A 8 36.81 23.85 26.61
C GLU A 8 37.04 24.88 25.50
N GLY A 9 38.11 24.72 24.71
CA GLY A 9 38.38 25.54 23.53
C GLY A 9 37.25 25.46 22.50
N LEU A 10 36.84 24.23 22.16
CA LEU A 10 35.78 23.97 21.17
C LEU A 10 34.41 24.48 21.64
N VAL A 11 34.09 24.33 22.93
CA VAL A 11 32.87 24.89 23.54
C VAL A 11 32.90 26.43 23.49
N SER A 12 34.07 27.05 23.71
CA SER A 12 34.21 28.51 23.65
C SER A 12 34.03 29.06 22.23
N GLU A 13 34.49 28.33 21.20
CA GLU A 13 34.30 28.69 19.80
C GLU A 13 32.85 28.53 19.35
N ILE A 14 32.19 27.43 19.73
CA ILE A 14 30.76 27.24 19.48
C ILE A 14 29.94 28.34 20.14
N LYS A 15 30.27 28.72 21.38
CA LYS A 15 29.59 29.81 22.08
C LYS A 15 29.76 31.15 21.35
N ARG A 16 30.97 31.48 20.87
CA ARG A 16 31.21 32.70 20.09
C ARG A 16 30.47 32.69 18.76
N PHE A 17 30.44 31.55 18.08
CA PHE A 17 29.69 31.38 16.83
C PHE A 17 28.18 31.57 17.05
N LEU A 18 27.61 30.96 18.09
CA LEU A 18 26.21 31.12 18.44
C LEU A 18 25.86 32.57 18.80
N LEU A 19 26.71 33.24 19.58
CA LEU A 19 26.54 34.65 19.92
C LEU A 19 26.59 35.54 18.66
N SER A 20 27.51 35.25 17.73
CA SER A 20 27.61 35.99 16.46
C SER A 20 26.37 35.82 15.57
N ILE A 21 25.75 34.63 15.58
CA ILE A 21 24.49 34.38 14.85
C ILE A 21 23.34 35.13 15.53
N LEU A 22 23.28 35.12 16.86
CA LEU A 22 22.27 35.85 17.63
C LEU A 22 22.34 37.35 17.36
N ASP A 23 23.54 37.93 17.37
CA ASP A 23 23.75 39.34 17.06
C ASP A 23 23.41 39.66 15.61
N ALA A 24 23.76 38.79 14.66
CA ALA A 24 23.39 38.94 13.24
C ALA A 24 21.86 38.89 13.03
N VAL A 25 21.16 37.99 13.74
CA VAL A 25 19.69 37.90 13.70
C VAL A 25 19.05 39.12 14.37
N TYR A 26 19.59 39.58 15.50
CA TYR A 26 19.09 40.76 16.20
C TYR A 26 19.25 42.03 15.38
N THR A 27 20.44 42.24 14.80
CA THR A 27 20.71 43.37 13.91
C THR A 27 19.82 43.32 12.67
N TRP A 28 19.65 42.15 12.05
CA TRP A 28 18.70 41.96 10.96
C TRP A 28 17.26 42.30 11.37
N LEU A 29 16.77 41.78 12.49
CA LEU A 29 15.42 42.08 13.00
C LEU A 29 15.22 43.58 13.31
N SER A 30 16.22 44.21 13.92
CA SER A 30 16.18 45.64 14.27
C SER A 30 16.26 46.57 13.06
N SER A 31 16.84 46.10 11.95
CA SER A 31 16.91 46.84 10.69
C SER A 31 15.58 46.87 9.93
N ILE A 32 14.63 46.00 10.31
CA ILE A 32 13.29 45.96 9.72
C ILE A 32 12.44 47.04 10.38
N GLN A 33 12.42 48.23 9.78
CA GLN A 33 11.48 49.28 10.15
C GLN A 33 10.09 48.96 9.58
N LEU A 34 9.26 48.23 10.35
CA LEU A 34 7.87 47.96 9.98
C LEU A 34 6.97 49.13 10.39
N THR A 35 6.09 49.55 9.49
CA THR A 35 5.00 50.47 9.84
C THR A 35 3.91 49.73 10.64
N THR A 36 3.11 50.46 11.42
CA THR A 36 2.03 49.87 12.24
C THR A 36 1.05 49.02 11.42
N GLU A 37 0.77 49.44 10.18
CA GLU A 37 -0.09 48.69 9.24
C GLU A 37 0.55 47.36 8.81
N GLN A 38 1.87 47.35 8.56
CA GLN A 38 2.61 46.13 8.23
C GLN A 38 2.67 45.16 9.42
N ILE A 39 2.80 45.67 10.65
CA ILE A 39 2.76 44.86 11.87
C ILE A 39 1.37 44.19 12.03
N ALA A 40 0.30 44.94 11.76
CA ALA A 40 -1.07 44.39 11.80
C ALA A 40 -1.28 43.30 10.73
N LEU A 41 -0.83 43.53 9.50
CA LEU A 41 -0.87 42.54 8.42
C LEU A 41 -0.03 41.29 8.75
N PHE A 42 1.14 41.47 9.37
CA PHE A 42 1.98 40.36 9.83
C PHE A 42 1.29 39.51 10.89
N SER A 43 0.58 40.15 11.84
CA SER A 43 -0.23 39.45 12.85
C SER A 43 -1.33 38.57 12.21
N ILE A 44 -2.03 39.08 11.20
CA ILE A 44 -3.05 38.33 10.45
C ILE A 44 -2.39 37.17 9.70
N PHE A 45 -1.26 37.42 9.05
CA PHE A 45 -0.52 36.40 8.31
C PHE A 45 -0.03 35.26 9.22
N VAL A 46 0.56 35.58 10.37
CA VAL A 46 0.97 34.61 11.38
C VAL A 46 -0.22 33.80 11.88
N SER A 47 -1.37 34.44 12.10
CA SER A 47 -2.60 33.76 12.53
C SER A 47 -3.11 32.75 11.49
N ILE A 48 -3.12 33.11 10.20
CA ILE A 48 -3.47 32.20 9.10
C ILE A 48 -2.48 31.03 9.03
N LEU A 49 -1.19 31.30 9.23
CA LEU A 49 -0.14 30.29 9.20
C LEU A 49 -0.30 29.29 10.36
N ILE A 50 -0.55 29.78 11.59
CA ILE A 50 -0.85 28.95 12.75
C ILE A 50 -2.10 28.11 12.52
N PHE A 51 -3.17 28.70 12.00
CA PHE A 51 -4.41 27.97 11.69
C PHE A 51 -4.17 26.87 10.64
N SER A 52 -3.45 27.16 9.56
CA SER A 52 -3.15 26.20 8.50
C SER A 52 -2.27 25.05 9.01
N LEU A 53 -1.23 25.36 9.80
CA LEU A 53 -0.39 24.36 10.45
C LEU A 53 -1.19 23.52 11.45
N GLY A 54 -2.03 24.15 12.27
CA GLY A 54 -2.91 23.51 13.22
C GLY A 54 -3.88 22.54 12.53
N LYS A 55 -4.53 22.98 11.45
CA LYS A 55 -5.43 22.12 10.66
C LYS A 55 -4.71 20.93 10.03
N ARG A 56 -3.51 21.16 9.48
CA ARG A 56 -2.68 20.08 8.93
C ARG A 56 -2.27 19.07 10.01
N TYR A 57 -1.94 19.54 11.21
CA TYR A 57 -1.61 18.68 12.34
C TYR A 57 -2.83 17.89 12.81
N GLU A 58 -3.98 18.54 12.97
CA GLU A 58 -5.26 17.90 13.32
C GLU A 58 -5.63 16.78 12.34
N LEU A 59 -5.54 17.04 11.03
CA LEU A 59 -5.82 16.03 10.00
C LEU A 59 -4.85 14.85 10.05
N ARG A 60 -3.55 15.12 10.29
CA ARG A 60 -2.56 14.05 10.47
C ARG A 60 -2.88 13.23 11.71
N PHE A 61 -3.20 13.87 12.83
CA PHE A 61 -3.56 13.21 14.08
C PHE A 61 -4.79 12.31 13.92
N LYS A 62 -5.88 12.82 13.33
CA LYS A 62 -7.08 12.02 13.02
C LYS A 62 -6.77 10.82 12.14
N LYS A 63 -5.91 10.98 11.13
CA LYS A 63 -5.44 9.87 10.29
C LYS A 63 -4.67 8.82 11.09
N HIS A 64 -3.84 9.23 12.04
CA HIS A 64 -3.11 8.31 12.91
C HIS A 64 -4.04 7.54 13.84
N GLU A 65 -5.05 8.19 14.42
CA GLU A 65 -6.04 7.50 15.27
C GLU A 65 -6.85 6.47 14.49
N LEU A 66 -7.34 6.83 13.29
CA LEU A 66 -8.05 5.89 12.41
C LEU A 66 -7.17 4.69 12.06
N LYS A 67 -5.89 4.90 11.75
CA LYS A 67 -4.95 3.79 11.50
C LYS A 67 -4.81 2.86 12.70
N LYS A 68 -4.69 3.43 13.91
CA LYS A 68 -4.59 2.65 15.15
C LYS A 68 -5.80 1.74 15.34
N GLU A 69 -7.00 2.26 15.13
CA GLU A 69 -8.24 1.48 15.22
C GLU A 69 -8.26 0.33 14.21
N GLN A 70 -7.93 0.61 12.95
CA GLN A 70 -7.94 -0.39 11.88
C GLN A 70 -6.84 -1.45 12.06
N TYR A 71 -5.66 -1.09 12.54
CA TYR A 71 -4.60 -2.06 12.82
C TYR A 71 -4.89 -2.90 14.07
N ALA A 72 -5.62 -2.37 15.04
CA ALA A 72 -6.10 -3.18 16.16
C ALA A 72 -7.07 -4.27 15.69
N LYS A 73 -7.97 -3.96 14.74
CA LYS A 73 -8.83 -4.96 14.09
C LYS A 73 -8.01 -6.03 13.36
N PHE A 74 -6.93 -5.63 12.66
CA PHE A 74 -6.02 -6.58 12.02
C PHE A 74 -5.35 -7.53 13.02
N ILE A 75 -4.84 -7.00 14.12
CA ILE A 75 -4.17 -7.83 15.14
C ILE A 75 -5.17 -8.82 15.74
N LYS A 76 -6.42 -8.40 16.01
CA LYS A 76 -7.49 -9.30 16.47
C LYS A 76 -7.83 -10.40 15.46
N LEU A 77 -7.85 -10.07 14.17
CA LEU A 77 -8.05 -11.08 13.12
C LEU A 77 -6.89 -12.08 13.06
N LEU A 78 -5.65 -11.61 13.20
CA LEU A 78 -4.49 -12.52 13.24
C LEU A 78 -4.53 -13.42 14.48
N GLU A 79 -4.90 -12.87 15.63
CA GLU A 79 -5.08 -13.64 16.86
C GLU A 79 -6.15 -14.72 16.68
N SER A 80 -7.32 -14.37 16.11
CA SER A 80 -8.40 -15.34 15.90
C SER A 80 -7.99 -16.48 14.97
N VAL A 81 -7.28 -16.16 13.88
CA VAL A 81 -6.77 -17.14 12.91
C VAL A 81 -5.72 -18.06 13.54
N LEU A 82 -4.78 -17.51 14.32
CA LEU A 82 -3.72 -18.30 14.95
C LEU A 82 -4.25 -19.17 16.11
N MET A 83 -5.19 -18.64 16.91
CA MET A 83 -5.82 -19.37 18.02
C MET A 83 -6.75 -20.49 17.52
N LYS A 84 -7.53 -20.26 16.45
CA LYS A 84 -8.36 -21.30 15.83
C LYS A 84 -7.51 -22.44 15.26
N LYS A 85 -6.42 -22.12 14.55
CA LYS A 85 -5.48 -23.11 14.02
C LYS A 85 -4.86 -24.00 15.11
N GLN A 86 -4.70 -23.49 16.33
CA GLN A 86 -4.14 -24.25 17.45
C GLN A 86 -5.16 -25.20 18.09
N LYS A 87 -6.47 -24.92 17.98
CA LYS A 87 -7.55 -25.81 18.42
C LYS A 87 -7.88 -26.91 17.42
N ASP A 88 -7.81 -26.60 16.12
CA ASP A 88 -8.27 -27.51 15.05
C ASP A 88 -7.15 -28.44 14.53
N SER A 89 -6.08 -28.65 15.30
CA SER A 89 -4.94 -29.49 14.87
C SER A 89 -5.18 -31.02 14.96
N ASP A 90 -6.37 -31.45 15.35
CA ASP A 90 -6.76 -32.87 15.45
C ASP A 90 -7.65 -33.39 14.31
N ASP A 91 -8.31 -32.54 13.49
CA ASP A 91 -9.18 -33.02 12.42
C ASP A 91 -9.05 -32.20 11.13
N GLY A 92 -9.13 -32.91 10.01
CA GLY A 92 -8.67 -32.50 8.68
C GLY A 92 -9.29 -31.22 8.08
N ILE A 93 -8.57 -30.71 7.07
CA ILE A 93 -8.92 -29.64 6.10
C ILE A 93 -9.89 -28.59 6.67
N VAL A 94 -9.32 -27.57 7.30
CA VAL A 94 -10.04 -26.36 7.74
C VAL A 94 -10.63 -25.65 6.52
N GLU A 95 -11.90 -25.93 6.19
CA GLU A 95 -12.67 -25.04 5.32
C GLU A 95 -12.79 -23.68 6.01
N LEU A 96 -12.36 -22.63 5.32
CA LEU A 96 -12.41 -21.28 5.84
C LEU A 96 -13.88 -20.88 5.98
N SER A 97 -14.40 -20.83 7.21
CA SER A 97 -15.79 -20.42 7.48
C SER A 97 -16.10 -19.11 6.74
N GLU A 98 -17.30 -18.98 6.19
CA GLU A 98 -17.74 -17.77 5.45
C GLU A 98 -17.54 -16.47 6.26
N GLU A 99 -17.63 -16.56 7.59
CA GLU A 99 -17.32 -15.47 8.52
C GLU A 99 -15.86 -15.01 8.43
N LEU A 100 -14.90 -15.95 8.47
CA LEU A 100 -13.47 -15.65 8.30
C LEU A 100 -13.17 -15.02 6.94
N ARG A 101 -13.84 -15.49 5.87
CA ARG A 101 -13.68 -14.92 4.52
C ARG A 101 -14.10 -13.45 4.50
N LYS A 102 -15.24 -13.15 5.14
CA LYS A 102 -15.75 -11.79 5.30
C LYS A 102 -14.81 -10.92 6.12
N GLU A 103 -14.28 -11.43 7.24
CA GLU A 103 -13.31 -10.70 8.06
C GLU A 103 -12.02 -10.37 7.29
N PHE A 104 -11.49 -11.31 6.49
CA PHE A 104 -10.34 -11.04 5.62
C PHE A 104 -10.66 -10.00 4.54
N PHE A 105 -11.88 -9.99 3.99
CA PHE A 105 -12.30 -8.98 3.03
C PHE A 105 -12.41 -7.58 3.66
N ASP A 106 -13.10 -7.47 4.80
CA ASP A 106 -13.28 -6.22 5.55
C ASP A 106 -11.92 -5.66 6.01
N MET A 107 -11.00 -6.54 6.35
CA MET A 107 -9.64 -6.15 6.66
C MET A 107 -8.86 -5.70 5.43
N GLY A 108 -8.95 -6.43 4.32
CA GLY A 108 -8.29 -6.06 3.07
C GLY A 108 -8.72 -4.67 2.57
N SER A 109 -10.03 -4.39 2.61
CA SER A 109 -10.59 -3.08 2.25
C SER A 109 -10.13 -1.97 3.20
N SER A 110 -10.10 -2.24 4.50
CA SER A 110 -9.61 -1.28 5.50
C SER A 110 -8.11 -0.98 5.33
N LEU A 111 -7.27 -1.98 5.05
CA LEU A 111 -5.85 -1.76 4.75
C LEU A 111 -5.63 -1.01 3.44
N LEU A 112 -6.49 -1.21 2.45
CA LEU A 112 -6.45 -0.45 1.19
C LEU A 112 -6.73 1.05 1.42
N LEU A 113 -7.72 1.36 2.26
CA LEU A 113 -8.15 2.73 2.53
C LEU A 113 -7.23 3.48 3.51
N TYR A 114 -6.84 2.82 4.60
CA TYR A 114 -6.16 3.46 5.73
C TYR A 114 -4.66 3.10 5.82
N GLY A 115 -4.26 1.96 5.26
CA GLY A 115 -2.87 1.51 5.24
C GLY A 115 -1.98 2.31 4.30
N SER A 116 -0.66 2.29 4.51
CA SER A 116 0.26 2.78 3.49
C SER A 116 0.28 1.85 2.27
N LYS A 117 0.69 2.40 1.12
CA LYS A 117 0.98 1.63 -0.09
C LYS A 117 1.92 0.45 0.18
N LYS A 118 2.88 0.61 1.10
CA LYS A 118 3.82 -0.45 1.47
C LYS A 118 3.11 -1.56 2.23
N LEU A 119 2.34 -1.21 3.26
CA LEU A 119 1.60 -2.16 4.08
C LEU A 119 0.58 -2.94 3.25
N TYR A 120 -0.17 -2.25 2.38
CA TYR A 120 -1.14 -2.90 1.50
C TYR A 120 -0.48 -3.90 0.55
N LYS A 121 0.67 -3.56 -0.05
CA LYS A 121 1.45 -4.51 -0.86
C LYS A 121 1.94 -5.72 -0.06
N GLN A 122 2.34 -5.52 1.19
CA GLN A 122 2.73 -6.63 2.07
C GLN A 122 1.53 -7.54 2.38
N TYR A 123 0.34 -6.97 2.61
CA TYR A 123 -0.90 -7.72 2.79
C TYR A 123 -1.30 -8.54 1.55
N VAL A 124 -1.27 -7.94 0.36
CA VAL A 124 -1.56 -8.66 -0.89
C VAL A 124 -0.56 -9.80 -1.08
N PHE A 125 0.74 -9.53 -0.88
CA PHE A 125 1.76 -10.55 -0.95
C PHE A 125 1.53 -11.67 0.06
N TYR A 126 1.14 -11.36 1.30
CA TYR A 126 0.77 -12.35 2.33
C TYR A 126 -0.38 -13.24 1.86
N ARG A 127 -1.46 -12.63 1.34
CA ARG A 127 -2.66 -13.35 0.85
C ARG A 127 -2.33 -14.31 -0.29
N GLU A 128 -1.47 -13.87 -1.20
CA GLU A 128 -1.12 -14.65 -2.39
C GLU A 128 0.01 -15.64 -2.13
N PHE A 129 0.83 -15.45 -1.08
CA PHE A 129 2.07 -16.21 -0.90
C PHE A 129 1.90 -17.74 -0.94
N SER A 130 0.86 -18.25 -0.27
CA SER A 130 0.59 -19.69 -0.20
C SER A 130 -0.14 -20.25 -1.43
N GLU A 131 -0.66 -19.40 -2.30
CA GLU A 131 -1.42 -19.79 -3.49
C GLU A 131 -0.65 -19.50 -4.79
N ASN A 132 0.30 -18.58 -4.77
CA ASN A 132 1.03 -18.11 -5.92
C ASN A 132 1.91 -19.23 -6.49
N HIS A 133 1.59 -19.66 -7.71
CA HIS A 133 2.31 -20.72 -8.41
C HIS A 133 3.79 -20.36 -8.64
N ALA A 134 4.08 -19.12 -9.05
CA ALA A 134 5.46 -18.68 -9.25
C ALA A 134 6.25 -18.67 -7.93
N ALA A 135 5.60 -18.32 -6.81
CA ALA A 135 6.22 -18.43 -5.49
C ALA A 135 6.58 -19.87 -5.14
N LYS A 136 5.66 -20.82 -5.36
CA LYS A 136 5.86 -22.26 -5.05
C LYS A 136 6.95 -22.93 -5.88
N LEU A 137 7.16 -22.46 -7.12
CA LEU A 137 8.24 -22.95 -7.97
C LEU A 137 9.63 -22.51 -7.49
N SER A 138 9.69 -21.52 -6.59
CA SER A 138 10.95 -21.01 -6.09
C SER A 138 11.68 -22.02 -5.21
N LYS A 139 12.99 -22.18 -5.44
CA LYS A 139 13.87 -22.94 -4.53
C LYS A 139 13.87 -22.35 -3.11
N HIS A 140 13.53 -21.08 -2.98
CA HIS A 140 13.54 -20.34 -1.73
C HIS A 140 12.20 -20.36 -1.00
N TYR A 141 11.18 -21.00 -1.58
CA TYR A 141 9.87 -21.14 -0.95
C TYR A 141 9.92 -22.03 0.28
N ASP A 142 9.32 -21.55 1.37
CA ASP A 142 9.08 -22.30 2.59
C ASP A 142 7.75 -21.80 3.18
N PRO A 143 6.76 -22.67 3.47
CA PRO A 143 5.50 -22.29 4.08
C PRO A 143 5.64 -21.51 5.39
N ASN A 144 6.74 -21.73 6.14
CA ASN A 144 7.01 -21.01 7.39
C ASN A 144 7.34 -19.52 7.16
N LEU A 145 7.67 -19.12 5.93
CA LEU A 145 7.93 -17.72 5.59
C LEU A 145 6.70 -16.82 5.76
N THR A 146 5.49 -17.39 5.71
CA THR A 146 4.23 -16.69 5.98
C THR A 146 4.27 -15.93 7.31
N LEU A 147 4.83 -16.55 8.36
CA LEU A 147 4.98 -15.93 9.68
C LEU A 147 5.92 -14.70 9.62
N TYR A 148 7.00 -14.77 8.85
CA TYR A 148 7.92 -13.66 8.66
C TYR A 148 7.32 -12.53 7.81
N ILE A 149 6.41 -12.84 6.86
CA ILE A 149 5.65 -11.83 6.12
C ILE A 149 4.72 -11.07 7.09
N LEU A 150 4.03 -11.79 7.99
CA LEU A 150 3.21 -11.18 9.05
C LEU A 150 4.04 -10.28 9.96
N ALA A 151 5.24 -10.71 10.36
CA ALA A 151 6.16 -9.87 11.13
C ALA A 151 6.52 -8.58 10.39
N GLU A 152 6.79 -8.66 9.08
CA GLU A 152 7.10 -7.49 8.23
C GLU A 152 5.92 -6.51 8.18
N MET A 153 4.68 -7.01 8.13
CA MET A 153 3.46 -6.20 8.16
C MET A 153 3.29 -5.49 9.50
N LEU A 154 3.41 -6.20 10.61
CA LEU A 154 3.27 -5.65 11.96
C LEU A 154 4.34 -4.60 12.26
N LYS A 155 5.57 -4.81 11.74
CA LYS A 155 6.65 -3.82 11.79
C LYS A 155 6.28 -2.54 11.07
N THR A 156 5.66 -2.65 9.89
CA THR A 156 5.19 -1.49 9.14
C THR A 156 4.05 -0.79 9.89
N MET A 157 3.06 -1.53 10.40
CA MET A 157 1.97 -0.96 11.22
C MET A 157 2.52 -0.20 12.44
N ARG A 158 3.48 -0.78 13.17
CA ARG A 158 4.13 -0.15 14.33
C ARG A 158 4.75 1.21 13.97
N ARG A 159 5.44 1.29 12.83
CA ARG A 159 6.03 2.55 12.34
C ARG A 159 4.96 3.57 11.94
N GLU A 160 3.84 3.12 11.39
CA GLU A 160 2.75 3.99 10.94
C GLU A 160 1.90 4.57 12.08
N VAL A 161 1.85 3.90 13.23
CA VAL A 161 1.14 4.38 14.44
C VAL A 161 1.97 5.37 15.28
N GLY A 162 3.18 5.72 14.82
CA GLY A 162 3.95 6.82 15.40
C GLY A 162 5.03 6.41 16.40
N LEU A 163 5.43 5.13 16.44
CA LEU A 163 6.59 4.72 17.21
C LEU A 163 7.88 5.07 16.44
N ASN A 164 8.81 5.72 17.14
CA ASN A 164 10.02 6.31 16.56
C ASN A 164 10.75 5.36 15.61
N TYR A 165 11.15 5.86 14.44
CA TYR A 165 11.94 5.11 13.46
C TYR A 165 13.24 4.56 14.06
N LEU A 166 13.83 5.31 15.01
CA LEU A 166 15.04 4.94 15.74
C LEU A 166 14.82 3.83 16.77
N SER A 167 13.59 3.62 17.24
CA SER A 167 13.20 2.52 18.14
C SER A 167 12.73 1.29 17.34
N SER A 168 13.59 0.79 16.45
CA SER A 168 13.21 -0.30 15.57
C SER A 168 13.29 -1.65 16.29
N ILE A 169 12.15 -2.32 16.37
CA ILE A 169 12.08 -3.72 16.83
C ILE A 169 12.43 -4.65 15.67
N SER A 170 13.19 -5.71 15.96
CA SER A 170 13.55 -6.77 15.02
C SER A 170 12.35 -7.66 14.71
N ASP A 171 12.39 -8.38 13.59
CA ASP A 171 11.26 -9.21 13.16
C ASP A 171 11.01 -10.35 14.17
N VAL A 172 12.07 -10.84 14.82
CA VAL A 172 12.04 -11.89 15.85
C VAL A 172 11.36 -11.43 17.14
N GLU A 173 11.63 -10.20 17.57
CA GLU A 173 10.96 -9.61 18.74
C GLU A 173 9.48 -9.32 18.47
N ILE A 174 9.11 -9.01 17.22
CA ILE A 174 7.69 -8.91 16.82
C ILE A 174 7.03 -10.29 16.85
N LEU A 175 7.72 -11.32 16.38
CA LEU A 175 7.23 -12.70 16.39
C LEU A 175 7.10 -13.30 17.79
N ALA A 176 7.84 -12.78 18.77
CA ALA A 176 7.72 -13.20 20.16
C ALA A 176 6.33 -12.93 20.76
N PHE A 177 5.51 -12.08 20.12
CA PHE A 177 4.10 -11.92 20.47
C PHE A 177 3.27 -13.20 20.19
N PHE A 178 3.65 -13.98 19.18
CA PHE A 178 2.90 -15.17 18.75
C PHE A 178 3.60 -16.49 19.10
N VAL A 179 4.93 -16.49 19.25
CA VAL A 179 5.71 -17.71 19.46
C VAL A 179 6.67 -17.52 20.63
N ASN A 180 6.57 -18.43 21.61
CA ASN A 180 7.41 -18.43 22.80
C ASN A 180 8.88 -18.76 22.46
N ASP A 181 9.82 -18.24 23.26
CA ASP A 181 11.27 -18.50 23.17
C ASP A 181 11.94 -18.09 21.83
N VAL A 182 11.43 -17.02 21.20
CA VAL A 182 11.93 -16.54 19.91
C VAL A 182 12.83 -15.31 20.05
N ALA A 183 12.43 -14.29 20.83
CA ALA A 183 13.13 -13.00 20.93
C ALA A 183 14.63 -13.10 21.33
N SER A 184 14.92 -13.86 22.37
CA SER A 184 16.27 -13.96 22.95
C SER A 184 17.12 -15.08 22.33
N ASN A 185 16.51 -15.93 21.50
CA ASN A 185 17.16 -17.13 20.97
C ASN A 185 18.05 -16.81 19.74
N PRO A 186 19.37 -17.06 19.79
CA PRO A 186 20.28 -16.81 18.66
C PRO A 186 19.90 -17.59 17.39
N LYS A 187 19.39 -18.82 17.53
CA LYS A 187 18.95 -19.64 16.39
C LYS A 187 17.81 -18.98 15.64
N SER A 188 16.83 -18.43 16.38
CA SER A 188 15.70 -17.71 15.83
C SER A 188 16.12 -16.41 15.13
N LYS A 189 17.13 -15.71 15.66
CA LYS A 189 17.75 -14.54 15.00
C LYS A 189 18.36 -14.90 13.65
N ILE A 190 19.15 -15.97 13.59
CA ILE A 190 19.74 -16.48 12.33
C ILE A 190 18.65 -16.91 11.35
N ALA A 191 17.63 -17.64 11.82
CA ALA A 191 16.48 -18.04 11.02
C ALA A 191 15.76 -16.83 10.40
N SER A 192 15.61 -15.72 11.15
CA SER A 192 15.02 -14.49 10.61
C SER A 192 15.84 -13.83 9.50
N PHE A 193 17.17 -13.91 9.56
CA PHE A 193 18.03 -13.38 8.51
C PHE A 193 17.91 -14.24 7.25
N LYS A 194 17.90 -15.57 7.41
CA LYS A 194 17.66 -16.52 6.32
C LYS A 194 16.29 -16.31 5.67
N ALA A 195 15.23 -16.16 6.48
CA ALA A 195 13.88 -15.92 6.01
C ALA A 195 13.77 -14.60 5.23
N ARG A 196 14.41 -13.53 5.71
CA ARG A 196 14.48 -12.24 4.98
C ARG A 196 15.15 -12.38 3.63
N TYR A 197 16.23 -13.16 3.55
CA TYR A 197 16.90 -13.46 2.28
C TYR A 197 15.98 -14.26 1.34
N GLN A 198 15.37 -15.34 1.83
CA GLN A 198 14.44 -16.17 1.05
C GLN A 198 13.27 -15.35 0.50
N LEU A 199 12.64 -14.52 1.33
CA LEU A 199 11.55 -13.65 0.90
C LEU A 199 11.95 -12.67 -0.20
N LYS A 200 13.17 -12.14 -0.16
CA LYS A 200 13.69 -11.28 -1.24
C LYS A 200 13.87 -12.07 -2.54
N MET A 201 14.40 -13.29 -2.46
CA MET A 201 14.60 -14.15 -3.63
C MET A 201 13.27 -14.57 -4.25
N VAL A 202 12.28 -14.98 -3.44
CA VAL A 202 10.93 -15.31 -3.93
C VAL A 202 10.29 -14.10 -4.63
N LYS A 203 10.36 -12.90 -4.03
CA LYS A 203 9.84 -11.67 -4.66
C LYS A 203 10.55 -11.36 -5.99
N LEU A 204 11.86 -11.61 -6.07
CA LEU A 204 12.64 -11.42 -7.30
C LEU A 204 12.24 -12.42 -8.39
N GLU A 205 12.06 -13.69 -8.05
CA GLU A 205 11.65 -14.72 -9.00
C GLU A 205 10.24 -14.49 -9.53
N ILE A 206 9.28 -14.10 -8.67
CA ILE A 206 7.94 -13.68 -9.11
C ILE A 206 8.05 -12.52 -10.10
N PHE A 207 8.90 -11.53 -9.80
CA PHE A 207 9.12 -10.40 -10.71
C PHE A 207 9.69 -10.84 -12.06
N ILE A 208 10.67 -11.77 -12.08
CA ILE A 208 11.22 -12.33 -13.32
C ILE A 208 10.15 -13.12 -14.08
N PHE A 209 9.32 -13.90 -13.39
CA PHE A 209 8.23 -14.65 -13.98
C PHE A 209 7.23 -13.73 -14.69
N ASP A 210 6.90 -12.58 -14.10
CA ASP A 210 6.05 -11.56 -14.74
C ASP A 210 6.70 -10.97 -16.01
N GLN A 211 8.02 -10.80 -16.02
CA GLN A 211 8.74 -10.34 -17.22
C GLN A 211 8.71 -11.39 -18.33
N ILE A 212 8.94 -12.67 -18.00
CA ILE A 212 8.89 -13.78 -18.97
C ILE A 212 7.50 -13.89 -19.60
N ASN A 213 6.44 -13.67 -18.82
CA ASN A 213 5.07 -13.69 -19.32
C ASN A 213 4.64 -12.41 -20.07
N PHE A 214 5.58 -11.49 -20.28
CA PHE A 214 5.39 -10.21 -20.97
C PHE A 214 4.21 -9.41 -20.38
N VAL A 215 4.01 -9.47 -19.07
CA VAL A 215 2.87 -8.83 -18.39
C VAL A 215 2.85 -7.32 -18.66
N VAL A 216 4.02 -6.68 -18.68
CA VAL A 216 4.16 -5.24 -18.98
C VAL A 216 3.73 -4.94 -20.42
N LEU A 217 4.14 -5.75 -21.40
CA LEU A 217 3.78 -5.56 -22.80
C LEU A 217 2.28 -5.75 -23.02
N LYS A 218 1.70 -6.81 -22.42
CA LYS A 218 0.26 -7.05 -22.45
C LYS A 218 -0.51 -5.89 -21.81
N LYS A 219 -0.03 -5.35 -20.69
CA LYS A 219 -0.62 -4.18 -20.04
C LYS A 219 -0.65 -2.97 -20.99
N ILE A 220 0.44 -2.69 -21.71
CA ILE A 220 0.50 -1.61 -22.69
C ILE A 220 -0.48 -1.86 -23.84
N TYR A 221 -0.50 -3.09 -24.36
CA TYR A 221 -1.42 -3.49 -25.42
C TYR A 221 -2.88 -3.24 -25.03
N TYR A 222 -3.32 -3.72 -23.86
CA TYR A 222 -4.70 -3.55 -23.42
C TYR A 222 -5.03 -2.12 -22.96
N ALA A 223 -4.04 -1.35 -22.50
CA ALA A 223 -4.27 0.04 -22.11
C ALA A 223 -4.37 1.00 -23.31
N ILE A 224 -3.62 0.74 -24.39
CA ILE A 224 -3.48 1.70 -25.50
C ILE A 224 -4.02 1.13 -26.81
N ILE A 225 -3.58 -0.06 -27.21
CA ILE A 225 -3.85 -0.60 -28.54
C ILE A 225 -5.28 -1.16 -28.64
N ALA A 226 -5.69 -1.98 -27.67
CA ALA A 226 -7.00 -2.63 -27.69
C ALA A 226 -8.18 -1.63 -27.71
N PRO A 227 -8.18 -0.51 -26.96
CA PRO A 227 -9.22 0.51 -27.06
C PRO A 227 -9.30 1.16 -28.44
N ILE A 228 -8.16 1.43 -29.08
CA ILE A 228 -8.13 2.02 -30.43
C ILE A 228 -8.76 1.06 -31.43
N ILE A 229 -8.36 -0.22 -31.40
CA ILE A 229 -8.95 -1.26 -32.26
C ILE A 229 -10.45 -1.39 -31.99
N GLY A 230 -10.88 -1.36 -30.73
CA GLY A 230 -12.29 -1.41 -30.35
C GLY A 230 -13.08 -0.22 -30.91
N ILE A 231 -12.56 1.00 -30.79
CA ILE A 231 -13.17 2.21 -31.33
C ILE A 231 -13.25 2.12 -32.86
N LEU A 232 -12.17 1.73 -33.54
CA LEU A 232 -12.17 1.55 -35.00
C LEU A 232 -13.20 0.50 -35.44
N GLY A 233 -13.33 -0.61 -34.70
CA GLY A 233 -14.34 -1.63 -34.94
C GLY A 233 -15.76 -1.11 -34.78
N LEU A 234 -16.01 -0.25 -33.78
CA LEU A 234 -17.31 0.42 -33.60
C LEU A 234 -17.58 1.41 -34.75
N VAL A 235 -16.60 2.22 -35.13
CA VAL A 235 -16.70 3.16 -36.25
C VAL A 235 -17.03 2.40 -37.55
N TYR A 236 -16.32 1.32 -37.84
CA TYR A 236 -16.60 0.46 -39.00
C TYR A 236 -18.02 -0.13 -38.95
N LYS A 237 -18.44 -0.68 -37.80
CA LYS A 237 -19.78 -1.27 -37.66
C LYS A 237 -20.90 -0.24 -37.86
N TYR A 238 -20.80 0.92 -37.21
CA TYR A 238 -21.89 1.91 -37.19
C TYR A 238 -21.89 2.88 -38.37
N LEU A 239 -20.72 3.25 -38.91
CA LEU A 239 -20.63 4.18 -40.04
C LEU A 239 -20.57 3.50 -41.41
N ILE A 240 -20.17 2.23 -41.48
CA ILE A 240 -20.02 1.52 -42.75
C ILE A 240 -21.03 0.37 -42.82
N LEU A 241 -20.95 -0.62 -41.93
CA LEU A 241 -21.74 -1.85 -42.03
C LEU A 241 -23.26 -1.62 -41.92
N ILE A 242 -23.71 -0.89 -40.90
CA ILE A 242 -25.14 -0.61 -40.67
C ILE A 242 -25.77 0.25 -41.79
N PRO A 243 -25.19 1.39 -42.21
CA PRO A 243 -25.78 2.17 -43.29
C PRO A 243 -25.78 1.42 -44.63
N ILE A 244 -24.72 0.67 -44.95
CA ILE A 244 -24.71 -0.19 -46.15
C ILE A 244 -25.76 -1.30 -46.04
N GLY A 245 -25.89 -1.94 -44.89
CA GLY A 245 -26.94 -2.94 -44.66
C GLY A 245 -28.34 -2.35 -44.84
N LYS A 246 -28.59 -1.14 -44.32
CA LYS A 246 -29.85 -0.43 -44.50
C LYS A 246 -30.12 -0.02 -45.94
N THR A 247 -29.11 0.43 -46.69
CA THR A 247 -29.29 0.78 -48.11
C THR A 247 -29.56 -0.45 -48.96
N ILE A 248 -28.90 -1.59 -48.70
CA ILE A 248 -29.20 -2.87 -49.38
C ILE A 248 -30.64 -3.31 -49.08
N LEU A 249 -31.09 -3.22 -47.83
CA LEU A 249 -32.47 -3.55 -47.46
C LEU A 249 -33.48 -2.58 -48.06
N PHE A 250 -33.12 -1.32 -48.27
CA PHE A 250 -33.98 -0.34 -48.94
C PHE A 250 -34.14 -0.63 -50.44
N ILE A 251 -33.10 -1.15 -51.10
CA ILE A 251 -33.10 -1.45 -52.53
C ILE A 251 -33.80 -2.79 -52.84
N ASN A 252 -33.82 -3.75 -51.90
CA ASN A 252 -34.40 -5.08 -52.12
C ASN A 252 -35.62 -5.34 -51.21
N PRO A 253 -36.86 -5.08 -51.66
CA PRO A 253 -38.07 -5.24 -50.85
C PRO A 253 -38.35 -6.70 -50.43
N ASN A 254 -37.91 -7.69 -51.20
CA ASN A 254 -38.05 -9.12 -50.84
C ASN A 254 -37.17 -9.51 -49.64
N ALA A 255 -36.06 -8.79 -49.41
CA ALA A 255 -35.18 -9.01 -48.26
C ALA A 255 -35.78 -8.44 -46.95
N GLN A 256 -36.59 -7.38 -47.04
CA GLN A 256 -37.33 -6.86 -45.87
C GLN A 256 -38.43 -7.82 -45.43
N GLU A 257 -39.19 -8.38 -46.39
CA GLU A 257 -40.29 -9.30 -46.09
C GLU A 257 -39.82 -10.64 -45.51
N SER A 258 -38.61 -11.08 -45.85
CA SER A 258 -38.02 -12.30 -45.28
C SER A 258 -37.45 -12.08 -43.87
N LEU A 259 -36.91 -10.89 -43.57
CA LEU A 259 -36.46 -10.54 -42.22
C LEU A 259 -37.62 -10.36 -41.23
N SER A 260 -38.72 -9.72 -41.65
CA SER A 260 -39.91 -9.58 -40.78
C SER A 260 -40.52 -10.95 -40.41
N LYS A 261 -40.59 -11.88 -41.38
CA LYS A 261 -41.01 -13.28 -41.13
C LYS A 261 -40.09 -14.02 -40.17
N ILE A 262 -38.80 -13.69 -40.12
CA ILE A 262 -37.83 -14.29 -39.17
C ILE A 262 -37.98 -13.67 -37.78
N GLU A 263 -38.13 -12.35 -37.68
CA GLU A 263 -38.37 -11.66 -36.39
C GLU A 263 -39.67 -12.13 -35.73
N GLU A 264 -40.73 -12.32 -36.51
CA GLU A 264 -42.01 -12.84 -36.03
C GLU A 264 -41.89 -14.30 -35.53
N LYS A 265 -41.09 -15.13 -36.21
CA LYS A 265 -40.76 -16.50 -35.75
C LYS A 265 -39.95 -16.54 -34.46
N ILE A 266 -39.05 -15.57 -34.24
CA ILE A 266 -38.24 -15.49 -33.02
C ILE A 266 -39.09 -15.02 -31.85
N LYS A 267 -39.96 -14.02 -32.07
CA LYS A 267 -40.86 -13.47 -31.05
C LYS A 267 -41.92 -14.47 -30.60
N ASN A 268 -42.37 -15.37 -31.49
CA ASN A 268 -43.30 -16.45 -31.16
C ASN A 268 -42.63 -17.67 -30.50
N LYS A 269 -41.30 -17.67 -30.34
CA LYS A 269 -40.51 -18.75 -29.70
C LYS A 269 -39.97 -18.40 -28.30
N LEU A 270 -40.18 -17.15 -27.86
CA LEU A 270 -39.91 -16.65 -26.51
C LEU A 270 -41.24 -16.59 -25.73
#